data_AF-A0A034W7V1-F1
#
_entry.id   AF-A0A034W7V1-F1
#
_cell.length_a   1.000
_cell.length_b   1.000
_cell.length_c   1.000
_cell.angle_alpha   90.00
_cell.angle_beta   90.00
_cell.angle_gamma   90.00
#
_symmetry.space_group_name_H-M   'P 1'
#
loop_
_entity.id
_entity.type
_entity.pdbx_description
1 polymer ?
#
loop_
_entity_poly.entity_id
_entity_poly.type
_entity_poly.pdbx_seq_one_letter_code
_entity_poly.pdbx_strand_id
1 'polypeptide(L)'
;MDLRNKNKIFLVGSINLSILGSKLPSNKQVLQVLFFNIRVVKLSVCESANLVIREVLIFWEKARLPTKEKHHCTKKLHKLYDVWRFLQKNNKKSVDSYREKEKAFVKNLDNLFDVAHADVMKLVKIEEDRLFLLGQRQQGRVGYLGSVDFNLCQAEEKRQKRQKRRHDEAERRERNIAEQKIQPGEISFSSISDDSNEVDSDQAEAIPSLKKSRVVKPQC
;
A
#
# COMPACT_ATOMS: atom_id res chain seq x y z
N MET A 1 7.61 31.86 -30.05
CA MET A 1 6.83 31.64 -28.81
C MET A 1 7.35 30.39 -28.11
N ASP A 2 7.98 30.54 -26.95
CA ASP A 2 8.64 29.45 -26.21
C ASP A 2 7.67 28.36 -25.74
N LEU A 3 7.73 27.17 -26.34
CA LEU A 3 7.03 25.99 -25.82
C LEU A 3 7.51 25.59 -24.40
N ARG A 4 8.70 26.04 -23.97
CA ARG A 4 9.22 25.80 -22.61
C ARG A 4 8.38 26.44 -21.50
N ASN A 5 7.71 27.56 -21.77
CA ASN A 5 6.91 28.25 -20.75
C ASN A 5 5.52 27.65 -20.53
N LYS A 6 4.97 26.92 -21.52
CA LYS A 6 3.63 26.29 -21.41
C LYS A 6 3.60 25.13 -20.40
N ASN A 7 4.74 24.46 -20.22
CA ASN A 7 4.89 23.30 -19.34
C ASN A 7 5.31 23.67 -17.91
N LYS A 8 5.54 24.96 -17.62
CA LYS A 8 5.90 25.43 -16.29
C LYS A 8 4.63 25.73 -15.48
N ILE A 9 4.54 25.14 -14.30
CA ILE A 9 3.50 25.36 -13.32
C ILE A 9 4.10 26.24 -12.23
N PHE A 10 3.33 27.24 -11.80
CA PHE A 10 3.66 28.10 -10.68
C PHE A 10 4.09 27.28 -9.46
N LEU A 11 5.28 27.57 -8.91
CA LEU A 11 5.95 26.88 -7.79
C LEU A 11 6.31 25.39 -7.98
N VAL A 12 5.59 24.64 -8.82
CA VAL A 12 5.77 23.18 -8.99
C VAL A 12 6.83 22.84 -10.05
N GLY A 13 7.01 23.68 -11.07
CA GLY A 13 7.98 23.46 -12.14
C GLY A 13 7.36 22.73 -13.34
N SER A 14 8.09 21.78 -13.95
CA SER A 14 7.64 21.06 -15.14
C SER A 14 6.54 20.05 -14.84
N ILE A 15 5.62 19.85 -15.78
CA ILE A 15 4.71 18.69 -15.80
C ILE A 15 5.48 17.38 -16.03
N ASN A 16 4.97 16.28 -15.49
CA ASN A 16 5.48 14.92 -15.74
C ASN A 16 4.30 14.01 -16.09
N LEU A 17 4.51 13.06 -17.01
CA LEU A 17 3.48 12.11 -17.44
C LEU A 17 3.11 11.13 -16.33
N SER A 18 4.10 10.68 -15.56
CA SER A 18 3.96 9.68 -14.51
C SER A 18 4.89 10.00 -13.33
N ILE A 19 4.61 9.36 -12.20
CA ILE A 19 5.46 9.37 -11.02
C ILE A 19 6.63 8.43 -11.29
N LEU A 20 7.84 8.99 -11.32
CA LEU A 20 9.07 8.26 -11.61
C LEU A 20 9.97 8.15 -10.37
N GLY A 21 10.75 7.07 -10.32
CA GLY A 21 11.82 6.87 -9.35
C GLY A 21 11.60 5.66 -8.44
N SER A 22 12.53 5.48 -7.51
CA SER A 22 12.55 4.37 -6.55
C SER A 22 12.17 4.80 -5.12
N LYS A 23 11.62 6.01 -4.93
CA LYS A 23 11.16 6.51 -3.62
C LYS A 23 9.64 6.54 -3.56
N LEU A 24 9.07 6.63 -2.36
CA LEU A 24 7.64 6.92 -2.24
C LEU A 24 7.33 8.32 -2.82
N PRO A 25 6.17 8.51 -3.48
CA PRO A 25 5.84 9.75 -4.18
C PRO A 25 5.92 10.99 -3.29
N SER A 26 6.52 12.07 -3.81
CA SER A 26 6.48 13.40 -3.17
C SER A 26 5.22 14.18 -3.54
N ASN A 27 4.89 15.19 -2.73
CA ASN A 27 3.86 16.17 -3.05
C ASN A 27 4.09 16.81 -4.43
N LYS A 28 5.35 17.09 -4.79
CA LYS A 28 5.74 17.61 -6.10
C LYS A 28 5.36 16.67 -7.24
N GLN A 29 5.83 15.42 -7.19
CA GLN A 29 5.56 14.43 -8.25
C GLN A 29 4.06 14.23 -8.46
N VAL A 30 3.31 14.11 -7.36
CA VAL A 30 1.85 13.98 -7.38
C VAL A 30 1.19 15.18 -8.07
N LEU A 31 1.63 16.40 -7.78
CA LEU A 31 1.12 17.60 -8.46
C LEU A 31 1.54 17.66 -9.94
N GLN A 32 2.77 17.28 -10.28
CA GLN A 32 3.25 17.32 -11.67
C GLN A 32 2.41 16.44 -12.59
N VAL A 33 2.06 15.23 -12.15
CA VAL A 33 1.18 14.31 -12.89
C VAL A 33 -0.26 14.81 -12.91
N LEU A 34 -0.76 15.36 -11.80
CA LEU A 34 -2.09 15.99 -11.76
C LEU A 34 -2.22 17.07 -12.83
N PHE A 35 -1.22 17.95 -12.96
CA PHE A 35 -1.24 19.01 -13.96
C PHE A 35 -1.03 18.52 -15.38
N PHE A 36 -0.31 17.42 -15.59
CA PHE A 36 -0.24 16.78 -16.90
C PHE A 36 -1.65 16.34 -17.34
N ASN A 37 -2.37 15.62 -16.48
CA ASN A 37 -3.74 15.16 -16.76
C ASN A 37 -4.70 16.33 -17.04
N ILE A 38 -4.61 17.41 -16.25
CA ILE A 38 -5.48 18.59 -16.45
C ILE A 38 -5.12 19.37 -17.72
N ARG A 39 -3.82 19.65 -17.96
CA ARG A 39 -3.41 20.58 -19.04
C ARG A 39 -3.26 19.90 -20.39
N VAL A 40 -2.77 18.67 -20.41
CA VAL A 40 -2.45 17.91 -21.63
C VAL A 40 -3.61 16.99 -21.98
N VAL A 41 -4.01 16.13 -21.05
CA VAL A 41 -5.09 15.13 -21.28
C VAL A 41 -6.49 15.76 -21.24
N LYS A 42 -6.62 16.96 -20.66
CA LYS A 42 -7.90 17.73 -20.53
C LYS A 42 -8.95 17.07 -19.63
N LEU A 43 -8.51 16.29 -18.64
CA LEU A 43 -9.40 15.71 -17.64
C LEU A 43 -9.81 16.74 -16.58
N SER A 44 -10.95 16.51 -15.93
CA SER A 44 -11.35 17.30 -14.77
C SER A 44 -10.37 17.10 -13.60
N VAL A 45 -10.37 18.02 -12.63
CA VAL A 45 -9.53 17.90 -11.42
C VAL A 45 -9.87 16.63 -10.65
N CYS A 46 -11.15 16.25 -10.59
CA CYS A 46 -11.62 15.06 -9.89
C CYS A 46 -11.12 13.76 -10.56
N GLU A 47 -11.31 13.64 -11.88
CA GLU A 47 -10.83 12.47 -12.64
C GLU A 47 -9.31 12.37 -12.57
N SER A 48 -8.62 13.50 -12.78
CA SER A 48 -7.16 13.58 -12.71
C SER A 48 -6.64 13.14 -11.34
N ALA A 49 -7.27 13.61 -10.25
CA ALA A 49 -6.88 13.22 -8.90
C ALA A 49 -7.06 11.71 -8.67
N ASN A 50 -8.16 11.13 -9.16
CA ASN A 50 -8.40 9.70 -9.04
C ASN A 50 -7.37 8.84 -9.79
N LEU A 51 -6.91 9.29 -10.96
CA LEU A 51 -5.84 8.61 -11.71
C LEU A 51 -4.50 8.70 -10.98
N VAL A 52 -4.13 9.91 -10.52
CA VAL A 52 -2.89 10.13 -9.77
C VAL A 52 -2.86 9.29 -8.49
N ILE A 53 -3.97 9.23 -7.76
CA ILE A 53 -4.02 8.42 -6.53
C ILE A 53 -3.89 6.92 -6.83
N ARG A 54 -4.45 6.41 -7.93
CA ARG A 54 -4.20 5.01 -8.32
C ARG A 54 -2.71 4.75 -8.52
N GLU A 55 -2.02 5.66 -9.21
CA GLU A 55 -0.58 5.55 -9.41
C GLU A 55 0.20 5.64 -8.09
N VAL A 56 -0.15 6.58 -7.20
CA VAL A 56 0.43 6.66 -5.86
C VAL A 56 0.27 5.34 -5.11
N LEU A 57 -0.93 4.76 -5.10
CA LEU A 57 -1.20 3.52 -4.37
C LEU A 57 -0.33 2.36 -4.86
N ILE A 58 0.02 2.29 -6.14
CA ILE A 58 0.94 1.27 -6.68
C ILE A 58 2.33 1.36 -6.01
N PHE A 59 2.85 2.56 -5.76
CA PHE A 59 4.14 2.72 -5.06
C PHE A 59 4.07 2.24 -3.61
N TRP A 60 2.96 2.51 -2.93
CA TRP A 60 2.75 2.10 -1.55
C TRP A 60 2.52 0.59 -1.41
N GLU A 61 1.82 0.00 -2.38
CA GLU A 61 1.63 -1.45 -2.50
C GLU A 61 2.96 -2.17 -2.75
N LYS A 62 3.80 -1.64 -3.65
CA LYS A 62 5.16 -2.16 -3.88
C LYS A 62 6.04 -2.07 -2.63
N ALA A 63 5.84 -1.06 -1.80
CA ALA A 63 6.51 -0.93 -0.50
C ALA A 63 5.86 -1.80 0.61
N ARG A 64 4.80 -2.56 0.31
CA ARG A 64 4.07 -3.41 1.25
C ARG A 64 3.53 -2.65 2.47
N LEU A 65 3.28 -1.34 2.32
CA LEU A 65 2.82 -0.48 3.40
C LEU A 65 1.30 -0.31 3.36
N PRO A 66 0.58 -0.60 4.45
CA PRO A 66 -0.84 -0.30 4.57
C PRO A 66 -1.15 1.18 4.32
N THR A 67 -2.14 1.45 3.48
CA THR A 67 -2.59 2.80 3.13
C THR A 67 -3.98 3.08 3.68
N LYS A 68 -4.34 4.37 3.72
CA LYS A 68 -5.74 4.79 3.95
C LYS A 68 -6.59 4.44 2.75
N GLU A 69 -7.90 4.39 2.96
CA GLU A 69 -8.85 4.23 1.87
C GLU A 69 -8.66 5.31 0.79
N LYS A 70 -8.86 4.89 -0.46
CA LYS A 70 -8.60 5.72 -1.65
C LYS A 70 -9.23 7.11 -1.55
N HIS A 71 -10.47 7.22 -1.06
CA HIS A 71 -11.14 8.51 -0.97
C HIS A 71 -10.44 9.50 -0.03
N HIS A 72 -9.76 9.01 1.02
CA HIS A 72 -9.02 9.88 1.95
C HIS A 72 -7.74 10.39 1.28
N CYS A 73 -7.09 9.54 0.50
CA CYS A 73 -5.95 9.88 -0.34
C CYS A 73 -6.34 10.95 -1.38
N THR A 74 -7.48 10.76 -2.06
CA THR A 74 -8.02 11.73 -3.02
C THR A 74 -8.35 13.06 -2.34
N LYS A 75 -9.01 13.04 -1.17
CA LYS A 75 -9.27 14.26 -0.38
C LYS A 75 -7.98 14.99 -0.01
N LYS A 76 -6.91 14.26 0.32
CA LYS A 76 -5.58 14.86 0.60
C LYS A 76 -5.00 15.56 -0.63
N LEU A 77 -5.12 14.94 -1.81
CA LEU A 77 -4.67 15.55 -3.07
C LEU A 77 -5.46 16.82 -3.41
N HIS A 78 -6.78 16.82 -3.24
CA HIS A 78 -7.60 18.02 -3.42
C HIS A 78 -7.14 19.16 -2.51
N LYS A 79 -6.94 18.90 -1.21
CA LYS A 79 -6.41 19.91 -0.28
C LYS A 79 -5.07 20.49 -0.74
N LEU A 80 -4.16 19.64 -1.22
CA LEU A 80 -2.86 20.07 -1.74
C LEU A 80 -3.02 20.96 -2.99
N TYR A 81 -3.92 20.58 -3.90
CA TYR A 81 -4.28 21.38 -5.08
C TYR A 81 -4.92 22.72 -4.70
N ASP A 82 -5.82 22.74 -3.73
CA ASP A 82 -6.52 23.96 -3.29
C ASP A 82 -5.55 24.97 -2.67
N VAL A 83 -4.60 24.49 -1.85
CA VAL A 83 -3.52 25.34 -1.31
C VAL A 83 -2.69 25.93 -2.45
N TRP A 84 -2.28 25.11 -3.42
CA TRP A 84 -1.56 25.59 -4.60
C TRP A 84 -2.37 26.63 -5.38
N ARG A 85 -3.67 26.37 -5.60
CA ARG A 85 -4.57 27.25 -6.37
C ARG A 85 -4.77 28.57 -5.65
N PHE A 86 -4.87 28.56 -4.33
CA PHE A 86 -4.93 29.76 -3.50
C PHE A 86 -3.66 30.60 -3.66
N LEU A 87 -2.47 29.99 -3.58
CA LEU A 87 -1.21 30.69 -3.78
C LEU A 87 -1.10 31.26 -5.20
N GLN A 88 -1.45 30.47 -6.21
CA GLN A 88 -1.45 30.91 -7.60
C GLN A 88 -2.33 32.14 -7.83
N LYS A 89 -3.53 32.19 -7.24
CA LYS A 89 -4.45 33.34 -7.38
C LYS A 89 -3.92 34.60 -6.70
N ASN A 90 -3.10 34.46 -5.65
CA ASN A 90 -2.61 35.59 -4.86
C ASN A 90 -1.15 35.94 -5.16
N ASN A 91 -0.53 35.35 -6.18
CA ASN A 91 0.89 35.54 -6.49
C ASN A 91 1.32 36.97 -6.86
N LYS A 92 0.36 37.85 -7.19
CA LYS A 92 0.61 39.27 -7.47
C LYS A 92 0.56 40.15 -6.20
N LYS A 93 0.07 39.62 -5.08
CA LYS A 93 -0.07 40.37 -3.84
C LYS A 93 1.26 40.37 -3.10
N SER A 94 1.93 41.53 -3.06
CA SER A 94 3.19 41.73 -2.33
C SER A 94 2.93 41.93 -0.84
N VAL A 95 2.40 40.91 -0.15
CA VAL A 95 2.30 40.89 1.31
C VAL A 95 3.23 39.79 1.83
N ASP A 96 4.05 40.11 2.82
CA ASP A 96 5.07 39.20 3.37
C ASP A 96 4.48 37.86 3.82
N SER A 97 3.25 37.88 4.36
CA SER A 97 2.51 36.67 4.75
C SER A 97 2.24 35.70 3.59
N TYR A 98 2.11 36.17 2.35
CA TYR A 98 1.99 35.27 1.18
C TYR A 98 3.34 34.68 0.81
N ARG A 99 4.42 35.48 0.86
CA ARG A 99 5.77 35.02 0.54
C ARG A 99 6.24 33.92 1.50
N GLU A 100 5.88 34.01 2.77
CA GLU A 100 6.11 32.95 3.74
C GLU A 100 5.34 31.67 3.41
N LYS A 101 4.06 31.79 3.03
CA LYS A 101 3.25 30.64 2.62
C LYS A 101 3.78 29.99 1.34
N GLU A 102 4.29 30.77 0.38
CA GLU A 102 4.93 30.24 -0.82
C GLU A 102 6.22 29.49 -0.48
N LYS A 103 7.09 30.05 0.38
CA LYS A 103 8.30 29.38 0.85
C LYS A 103 7.98 28.07 1.58
N ALA A 104 6.98 28.09 2.48
CA ALA A 104 6.53 26.91 3.19
C ALA A 104 5.98 25.85 2.23
N PHE A 105 5.20 26.25 1.24
CA PHE A 105 4.67 25.35 0.22
C PHE A 105 5.79 24.72 -0.61
N VAL A 106 6.76 25.52 -1.08
CA VAL A 106 7.92 25.01 -1.83
C VAL A 106 8.74 24.03 -1.01
N LYS A 107 9.01 24.31 0.28
CA LYS A 107 9.68 23.36 1.17
C LYS A 107 8.88 22.07 1.33
N ASN A 108 7.56 22.15 1.34
CA ASN A 108 6.68 20.99 1.45
C ASN A 108 6.57 20.18 0.16
N LEU A 109 6.97 20.71 -1.01
CA LEU A 109 6.88 19.98 -2.28
C LEU A 109 7.73 18.71 -2.29
N ASP A 110 8.92 18.76 -1.71
CA ASP A 110 9.84 17.61 -1.70
C ASP A 110 9.52 16.58 -0.60
N ASN A 111 8.58 16.90 0.30
CA ASN A 111 8.10 16.01 1.33
C ASN A 111 7.26 14.86 0.75
N LEU A 112 7.19 13.77 1.52
CA LEU A 112 6.38 12.60 1.22
C LEU A 112 4.89 12.95 1.07
N PHE A 113 4.27 12.47 -0.01
CA PHE A 113 2.81 12.42 -0.10
C PHE A 113 2.30 11.25 0.73
N ASP A 114 2.23 11.47 2.05
CA ASP A 114 1.95 10.40 3.02
C ASP A 114 0.48 9.95 2.97
N VAL A 115 0.24 8.71 2.51
CA VAL A 115 -1.07 8.05 2.50
C VAL A 115 -1.11 6.81 3.38
N ALA A 116 -0.14 6.65 4.28
CA ALA A 116 -0.07 5.52 5.18
C ALA A 116 -1.32 5.43 6.08
N HIS A 117 -1.72 4.20 6.40
CA HIS A 117 -2.75 3.95 7.42
C HIS A 117 -2.37 4.59 8.76
N ALA A 118 -3.35 4.98 9.58
CA ALA A 118 -3.08 5.60 10.88
C ALA A 118 -2.23 4.69 11.78
N ASP A 119 -2.62 3.42 11.87
CA ASP A 119 -1.88 2.37 12.59
C ASP A 119 -0.81 1.65 11.75
N VAL A 120 -0.30 2.26 10.67
CA VAL A 120 0.71 1.62 9.79
C VAL A 120 1.87 1.02 10.58
N MET A 121 2.36 1.73 11.61
CA MET A 121 3.48 1.26 12.42
C MET A 121 3.12 -0.02 13.20
N LYS A 122 1.87 -0.21 13.61
CA LYS A 122 1.44 -1.42 14.32
C LYS A 122 1.17 -2.58 13.35
N LEU A 123 0.62 -2.28 12.17
CA LEU A 123 0.23 -3.27 11.16
C LEU A 123 1.42 -3.89 10.44
N VAL A 124 2.46 -3.11 10.16
CA VAL A 124 3.68 -3.59 9.52
C VAL A 124 4.47 -4.42 10.52
N LYS A 125 4.74 -5.68 10.17
CA LYS A 125 5.48 -6.62 11.04
C LYS A 125 7.00 -6.54 10.85
N ILE A 126 7.44 -6.20 9.64
CA ILE A 126 8.84 -6.15 9.27
C ILE A 126 9.43 -4.83 9.76
N GLU A 127 10.53 -4.90 10.50
CA GLU A 127 11.18 -3.70 11.06
C GLU A 127 11.82 -2.84 9.96
N GLU A 128 12.40 -3.46 8.94
CA GLU A 128 12.99 -2.77 7.78
C GLU A 128 11.96 -1.88 7.06
N ASP A 129 10.74 -2.37 6.82
CA ASP A 129 9.65 -1.59 6.20
C ASP A 129 9.23 -0.40 7.07
N ARG A 130 9.25 -0.56 8.40
CA ARG A 130 8.98 0.54 9.35
C ARG A 130 10.08 1.59 9.28
N LEU A 131 11.34 1.17 9.30
CA LEU A 131 12.50 2.06 9.18
C LEU A 131 12.52 2.78 7.84
N PHE A 132 12.18 2.07 6.75
CA PHE A 132 12.01 2.65 5.43
C PHE A 132 10.95 3.76 5.43
N LEU A 133 9.75 3.52 5.98
CA LEU A 133 8.72 4.55 6.07
C LEU A 133 9.17 5.75 6.90
N LEU A 134 9.86 5.53 8.02
CA LEU A 134 10.43 6.61 8.83
C LEU A 134 11.45 7.43 8.04
N GLY A 135 12.37 6.79 7.31
CA GLY A 135 13.33 7.44 6.42
C GLY A 135 12.66 8.25 5.31
N GLN A 136 11.58 7.72 4.73
CA GLN A 136 10.79 8.44 3.72
C GLN A 136 10.05 9.66 4.30
N ARG A 137 9.70 9.67 5.58
CA ARG A 137 9.07 10.84 6.25
C ARG A 137 10.07 11.94 6.62
N GLN A 138 11.36 11.61 6.74
CA GLN A 138 12.40 12.60 7.02
C GLN A 138 12.63 13.54 5.82
N GLN A 139 13.21 14.71 6.11
CA GLN A 139 13.58 15.67 5.08
C GLN A 139 14.56 15.02 4.09
N GLY A 140 14.28 15.13 2.78
CA GLY A 140 15.07 14.48 1.72
C GLY A 140 14.63 13.06 1.35
N ARG A 141 13.65 12.47 2.08
CA ARG A 141 13.07 11.13 1.83
C ARG A 141 14.16 10.07 1.66
N VAL A 142 14.84 9.74 2.76
CA VAL A 142 15.99 8.82 2.76
C VAL A 142 15.50 7.38 2.57
N GLY A 143 16.26 6.59 1.82
CA GLY A 143 15.91 5.22 1.44
C GLY A 143 15.24 5.13 0.07
N TYR A 144 15.22 3.92 -0.47
CA TYR A 144 14.67 3.57 -1.78
C TYR A 144 13.91 2.25 -1.65
N LEU A 145 12.87 2.04 -2.45
CA LEU A 145 12.22 0.75 -2.62
C LEU A 145 13.29 -0.27 -3.04
N GLY A 146 13.51 -1.27 -2.19
CA GLY A 146 14.35 -2.41 -2.49
C GLY A 146 13.70 -3.37 -3.48
N SER A 147 14.44 -4.39 -3.88
CA SER A 147 13.92 -5.50 -4.67
C SER A 147 12.88 -6.29 -3.87
N VAL A 148 11.84 -6.79 -4.53
CA VAL A 148 10.81 -7.60 -3.87
C VAL A 148 11.41 -8.94 -3.43
N ASP A 149 11.39 -9.24 -2.13
CA ASP A 149 11.82 -10.55 -1.62
C ASP A 149 10.94 -11.68 -2.18
N PHE A 150 11.54 -12.51 -3.04
CA PHE A 150 10.85 -13.62 -3.72
C PHE A 150 10.25 -14.63 -2.74
N ASN A 151 10.98 -14.93 -1.66
CA ASN A 151 10.54 -15.88 -0.63
C ASN A 151 9.29 -15.37 0.12
N LEU A 152 9.30 -14.08 0.47
CA LEU A 152 8.16 -13.43 1.13
C LEU A 152 6.94 -13.38 0.20
N CYS A 153 7.16 -13.05 -1.07
CA CYS A 153 6.13 -13.08 -2.11
C CYS A 153 5.47 -14.47 -2.23
N GLN A 154 6.27 -15.54 -2.32
CA GLN A 154 5.75 -16.92 -2.38
C GLN A 154 4.95 -17.31 -1.13
N ALA A 155 5.44 -16.93 0.05
CA ALA A 155 4.76 -17.23 1.32
C ALA A 155 3.39 -16.54 1.41
N GLU A 156 3.31 -15.28 0.99
CA GLU A 156 2.05 -14.53 0.94
C GLU A 156 1.08 -15.08 -0.09
N GLU A 157 1.55 -15.45 -1.28
CA GLU A 157 0.70 -16.04 -2.31
C GLU A 157 0.08 -17.36 -1.82
N LYS A 158 0.88 -18.21 -1.15
CA LYS A 158 0.39 -19.43 -0.51
C LYS A 158 -0.65 -19.10 0.58
N ARG A 159 -0.43 -18.06 1.38
CA ARG A 159 -1.38 -17.62 2.42
C ARG A 159 -2.69 -17.12 1.82
N GLN A 160 -2.62 -16.32 0.76
CA GLN A 160 -3.80 -15.80 0.05
C GLN A 160 -4.60 -16.93 -0.60
N LYS A 161 -3.94 -17.89 -1.27
CA LYS A 161 -4.61 -19.09 -1.82
C LYS A 161 -5.35 -19.87 -0.74
N ARG A 162 -4.74 -20.05 0.44
CA ARG A 162 -5.39 -20.72 1.58
C ARG A 162 -6.59 -19.93 2.11
N GLN A 163 -6.48 -18.60 2.23
CA GLN A 163 -7.58 -17.74 2.67
C GLN A 163 -8.75 -17.76 1.67
N LYS A 164 -8.45 -17.67 0.37
CA LYS A 164 -9.46 -17.75 -0.69
C LYS A 164 -10.18 -19.10 -0.68
N ARG A 165 -9.45 -20.21 -0.58
CA ARG A 165 -10.06 -21.56 -0.45
C ARG A 165 -11.02 -21.65 0.73
N ARG A 166 -10.61 -21.17 1.91
CA ARG A 166 -11.48 -21.14 3.09
C ARG A 166 -12.72 -20.27 2.89
N HIS A 167 -12.57 -19.12 2.26
CA HIS A 167 -13.69 -18.24 1.95
C HIS A 167 -14.66 -18.90 0.98
N ASP A 168 -14.16 -19.45 -0.13
CA ASP A 168 -14.97 -20.13 -1.13
C ASP A 168 -15.69 -21.36 -0.54
N GLU A 169 -15.04 -22.10 0.36
CA GLU A 169 -15.65 -23.22 1.10
C GLU A 169 -16.73 -22.75 2.07
N ALA A 170 -16.51 -21.66 2.80
CA ALA A 170 -17.50 -21.08 3.70
C ALA A 170 -18.74 -20.59 2.92
N GLU A 171 -18.52 -19.92 1.79
CA GLU A 171 -19.60 -19.46 0.91
C GLU A 171 -20.41 -20.62 0.33
N ARG A 172 -19.75 -21.72 -0.06
CA ARG A 172 -20.42 -22.95 -0.51
C ARG A 172 -21.27 -23.57 0.60
N ARG A 173 -20.75 -23.62 1.84
CA ARG A 173 -21.51 -24.13 3.00
C ARG A 173 -22.73 -23.26 3.28
N GLU A 174 -22.59 -21.94 3.22
CA GLU A 174 -23.70 -21.00 3.44
C GLU A 174 -24.79 -21.15 2.37
N ARG A 175 -24.41 -21.26 1.08
CA ARG A 175 -25.36 -21.54 -0.02
C ARG A 175 -26.10 -22.86 0.18
N ASN A 176 -25.40 -23.93 0.53
CA ASN A 176 -26.04 -25.23 0.79
C ASN A 176 -27.04 -25.16 1.96
N ILE A 177 -26.71 -24.43 3.04
CA ILE A 177 -27.62 -24.23 4.17
C ILE A 177 -28.85 -23.39 3.78
N ALA A 178 -28.67 -22.37 2.94
CA ALA A 178 -29.77 -21.55 2.44
C ALA A 178 -30.72 -22.36 1.54
N GLU A 179 -30.19 -23.21 0.66
CA GLU A 179 -30.97 -24.09 -0.21
C GLU A 179 -31.77 -25.15 0.59
N GLN A 180 -31.19 -25.69 1.67
CA GLN A 180 -31.89 -26.63 2.57
C GLN A 180 -33.04 -25.97 3.36
N LYS A 181 -32.97 -24.66 3.63
CA LYS A 181 -34.04 -23.92 4.33
C LYS A 181 -35.23 -23.53 3.44
N ILE A 182 -35.12 -23.65 2.11
CA ILE A 182 -36.19 -23.28 1.17
C ILE A 182 -37.20 -24.43 0.94
N GLN A 183 -36.94 -25.64 1.44
CA GLN A 183 -37.93 -26.73 1.38
C GLN A 183 -38.95 -26.63 2.53
N PRO A 184 -40.27 -26.53 2.25
CA PRO A 184 -41.28 -26.53 3.29
C PRO A 184 -41.61 -27.97 3.73
N GLY A 185 -41.28 -28.30 4.98
CA GLY A 185 -41.95 -29.32 5.79
C GLY A 185 -41.47 -30.76 5.64
N GLU A 186 -40.61 -31.21 6.54
CA GLU A 186 -40.85 -32.33 7.47
C GLU A 186 -39.67 -32.44 8.45
N ILE A 187 -39.93 -32.19 9.74
CA ILE A 187 -38.96 -32.39 10.81
C ILE A 187 -38.97 -33.88 11.15
N SER A 188 -37.99 -34.62 10.66
CA SER A 188 -37.64 -35.94 11.23
C SER A 188 -36.38 -35.79 12.06
N PHE A 189 -36.57 -35.73 13.38
CA PHE A 189 -35.49 -35.91 14.36
C PHE A 189 -35.22 -37.42 14.47
N SER A 190 -34.13 -37.88 13.88
CA SER A 190 -33.52 -39.15 14.26
C SER A 190 -32.12 -38.87 14.79
N SER A 191 -32.00 -38.94 16.11
CA SER A 191 -30.73 -39.31 16.74
C SER A 191 -30.35 -40.72 16.30
N ILE A 192 -29.10 -40.91 15.91
CA ILE A 192 -28.43 -42.20 16.07
C ILE A 192 -26.98 -41.95 16.47
N SER A 193 -26.65 -42.57 17.60
CA SER A 193 -25.31 -42.74 18.17
C SER A 193 -24.62 -43.95 17.54
N ASP A 194 -23.33 -44.05 17.85
CA ASP A 194 -22.39 -45.18 17.73
C ASP A 194 -21.76 -45.37 16.36
N ASP A 195 -20.47 -45.06 16.21
CA ASP A 195 -19.27 -45.76 16.74
C ASP A 195 -18.81 -46.83 15.76
N SER A 196 -17.63 -46.62 15.19
CA SER A 196 -16.65 -47.66 14.88
C SER A 196 -15.36 -47.02 14.40
N ASN A 197 -14.32 -47.30 15.17
CA ASN A 197 -12.91 -47.11 14.84
C ASN A 197 -12.55 -47.68 13.46
N GLU A 198 -11.72 -46.95 12.70
CA GLU A 198 -10.67 -47.58 11.90
C GLU A 198 -9.33 -46.97 12.30
N VAL A 199 -8.50 -47.86 12.82
CA VAL A 199 -7.10 -47.69 13.18
C VAL A 199 -6.33 -47.91 11.89
N ASP A 200 -5.49 -46.96 11.47
CA ASP A 200 -4.33 -47.30 10.65
C ASP A 200 -3.06 -46.92 11.40
N SER A 201 -2.20 -47.92 11.53
CA SER A 201 -1.01 -47.93 12.35
C SER A 201 0.19 -47.64 11.47
N ASP A 202 0.87 -46.52 11.69
CA ASP A 202 2.29 -46.40 11.35
C ASP A 202 3.07 -46.42 12.66
N GLN A 203 3.68 -47.58 12.93
CA GLN A 203 4.61 -47.80 14.02
C GLN A 203 5.90 -46.99 13.78
N ALA A 204 6.21 -46.09 14.70
CA ALA A 204 7.57 -45.61 14.92
C ALA A 204 7.99 -46.03 16.33
N GLU A 205 8.61 -47.21 16.45
CA GLU A 205 9.37 -47.54 17.64
C GLU A 205 10.63 -46.68 17.72
N ALA A 206 10.97 -46.27 18.93
CA ALA A 206 12.06 -45.35 19.19
C ALA A 206 13.17 -46.00 20.05
N ILE A 207 14.32 -45.29 20.07
CA ILE A 207 15.34 -45.18 21.14
C ILE A 207 16.50 -46.21 21.08
N PRO A 208 17.79 -45.92 21.48
CA PRO A 208 18.44 -44.71 22.05
C PRO A 208 19.80 -44.24 21.45
N SER A 209 20.21 -43.08 21.97
CA SER A 209 21.47 -42.32 21.89
C SER A 209 22.81 -43.06 22.07
N LEU A 210 23.87 -42.51 21.44
CA LEU A 210 25.27 -42.65 21.87
C LEU A 210 25.98 -41.28 21.88
N LYS A 211 26.75 -41.05 22.96
CA LYS A 211 27.43 -39.79 23.31
C LYS A 211 28.87 -39.72 22.78
N LYS A 212 29.31 -38.47 22.59
CA LYS A 212 30.68 -37.87 22.69
C LYS A 212 31.73 -38.19 21.61
N SER A 213 32.28 -37.12 21.01
CA SER A 213 33.59 -36.57 21.44
C SER A 213 33.99 -35.29 20.67
N ARG A 214 34.75 -34.43 21.37
CA ARG A 214 35.51 -33.27 20.86
C ARG A 214 36.53 -33.70 19.79
N VAL A 215 36.97 -32.76 18.93
CA VAL A 215 38.38 -32.33 18.68
C VAL A 215 38.41 -31.37 17.46
N VAL A 216 38.68 -30.07 17.67
CA VAL A 216 39.91 -29.27 17.36
C VAL A 216 39.97 -28.68 15.92
N LYS A 217 40.31 -27.38 15.87
CA LYS A 217 40.57 -26.53 14.68
C LYS A 217 41.73 -27.05 13.81
N PRO A 218 41.91 -26.46 12.62
CA PRO A 218 43.23 -25.93 12.33
C PRO A 218 43.22 -24.47 11.83
N GLN A 219 44.34 -23.80 12.10
CA GLN A 219 44.78 -22.55 11.47
C GLN A 219 45.27 -22.84 10.05
N CYS A 220 45.03 -21.88 9.15
CA CYS A 220 46.05 -21.20 8.34
C CYS A 220 45.57 -19.76 8.17
#